data_AF-A0A9Q3KYC1-F1
#
_entry.id   AF-A0A9Q3KYC1-F1
#
_cell.length_a   1.000
_cell.length_b   1.000
_cell.length_c   1.000
_cell.angle_alpha   90.00
_cell.angle_beta   90.00
_cell.angle_gamma   90.00
#
_symmetry.space_group_name_H-M   'P 1'
#
loop_
_entity.id
_entity.type
_entity.pdbx_description
1 polymer ?
#
loop_
_entity_poly.entity_id
_entity_poly.type
_entity_poly.pdbx_seq_one_letter_code
_entity_poly.pdbx_strand_id
1 'polypeptide(L)'
;MSNNDPLEEFQNDFREGQFSTSLTSKQNLILLNMLSKNRPQFAIVKKTLGKRRDHDIELYLDVERPCPPILGRPPYPSSLEARKKSEKHINELLDMEVIRKI
;
A
#
# COMPACT_ATOMS: atom_id res chain seq x y z
N MET A 1 -18.66 19.86 -19.51
CA MET A 1 -18.89 18.78 -18.53
C MET A 1 -18.34 17.50 -19.13
N SER A 2 -17.19 17.01 -18.67
CA SER A 2 -16.60 15.78 -19.21
C SER A 2 -17.35 14.60 -18.60
N ASN A 3 -18.24 13.97 -19.37
CA ASN A 3 -18.79 12.66 -19.06
C ASN A 3 -17.67 11.64 -19.29
N ASN A 4 -16.72 11.51 -18.38
CA ASN A 4 -15.73 10.43 -18.46
C ASN A 4 -16.39 9.16 -17.94
N ASP A 5 -16.63 8.21 -18.84
CA ASP A 5 -17.07 6.87 -18.46
C ASP A 5 -15.95 6.22 -17.62
N PRO A 6 -16.22 5.70 -16.41
CA PRO A 6 -15.22 5.01 -15.57
C PRO A 6 -14.54 3.84 -16.28
N LEU A 7 -15.16 3.27 -17.33
CA LEU A 7 -14.55 2.27 -18.17
C LEU A 7 -13.45 2.85 -19.08
N GLU A 8 -13.65 4.03 -19.65
CA GLU A 8 -12.65 4.69 -20.50
C GLU A 8 -11.43 5.15 -19.70
N GLU A 9 -11.66 5.65 -18.48
CA GLU A 9 -10.57 5.98 -17.54
C GLU A 9 -9.75 4.72 -17.20
N PHE A 10 -10.42 3.61 -16.86
CA PHE A 10 -9.74 2.35 -16.54
C PHE A 10 -8.99 1.77 -17.75
N GLN A 11 -9.51 1.89 -18.97
CA GLN A 11 -8.79 1.46 -20.18
C GLN A 11 -7.49 2.24 -20.38
N ASN A 12 -7.47 3.52 -20.03
CA ASN A 12 -6.25 4.33 -20.09
C ASN A 12 -5.22 3.89 -19.04
N ASP A 13 -5.67 3.51 -17.85
CA ASP A 13 -4.79 2.97 -16.81
C ASP A 13 -4.31 1.54 -17.10
N PHE A 14 -5.13 0.74 -17.79
CA PHE A 14 -4.83 -0.65 -18.16
C PHE A 14 -3.91 -0.77 -19.39
N ARG A 15 -3.33 0.33 -19.89
CA ARG A 15 -2.50 0.34 -21.12
C ARG A 15 -1.29 -0.59 -21.08
N GLU A 16 -0.73 -0.81 -19.90
CA GLU A 16 0.40 -1.73 -19.71
C GLU A 16 -0.05 -3.20 -19.54
N GLY A 17 -1.34 -3.44 -19.32
CA GLY A 17 -1.92 -4.76 -19.17
C GLY A 17 -2.21 -5.42 -20.52
N GLN A 18 -2.01 -6.73 -20.60
CA GLN A 18 -2.41 -7.54 -21.74
C GLN A 18 -3.30 -8.69 -21.28
N PHE A 19 -4.37 -8.94 -22.05
CA PHE A 19 -5.14 -10.16 -21.94
C PHE A 19 -4.56 -11.24 -22.85
N SER A 20 -4.87 -12.50 -22.54
CA SER A 20 -4.50 -13.63 -23.39
C SER A 20 -5.01 -13.47 -24.82
N THR A 21 -4.19 -13.86 -25.80
CA THR A 21 -4.56 -13.89 -27.23
C THR A 21 -5.63 -14.92 -27.55
N SER A 22 -5.89 -15.86 -26.64
CA SER A 22 -6.93 -16.88 -26.78
C SER A 22 -8.36 -16.36 -26.53
N LEU A 23 -8.50 -15.12 -26.05
CA LEU A 23 -9.79 -14.55 -25.66
C LEU A 23 -10.43 -13.76 -26.82
N THR A 24 -11.73 -13.92 -26.98
CA THR A 24 -12.52 -13.13 -27.92
C THR A 24 -12.68 -11.69 -27.44
N SER A 25 -12.92 -10.75 -28.35
CA SER A 25 -13.13 -9.34 -28.02
C SER A 25 -14.27 -9.11 -27.02
N LYS A 26 -15.31 -9.95 -27.06
CA LYS A 26 -16.42 -9.91 -26.09
C LYS A 26 -15.96 -10.31 -24.69
N GLN A 27 -15.14 -11.36 -24.56
CA GLN A 27 -14.62 -11.81 -23.27
C GLN A 27 -13.66 -10.79 -22.66
N ASN A 28 -12.81 -10.17 -23.48
CA ASN A 28 -11.94 -9.08 -23.02
C ASN A 28 -12.73 -7.90 -22.48
N LEU A 29 -13.81 -7.50 -23.15
CA LEU A 29 -14.69 -6.43 -22.67
C LEU A 29 -15.35 -6.79 -21.32
N ILE A 30 -15.76 -8.04 -21.14
CA ILE A 30 -16.35 -8.53 -19.88
C ILE A 30 -15.30 -8.48 -18.76
N LEU A 31 -14.08 -8.97 -19.00
CA LEU A 31 -12.99 -8.94 -18.03
C LEU A 31 -12.63 -7.51 -17.65
N LEU A 32 -12.52 -6.61 -18.63
CA LEU A 32 -12.16 -5.22 -18.39
C LEU A 32 -13.24 -4.49 -17.58
N ASN A 33 -14.51 -4.77 -17.85
CA ASN A 33 -15.63 -4.33 -17.02
C ASN A 33 -15.56 -4.89 -15.58
N MET A 34 -15.21 -6.16 -15.42
CA MET A 34 -15.10 -6.80 -14.11
C MET A 34 -13.94 -6.20 -13.30
N LEU A 35 -12.79 -5.97 -13.93
CA LEU A 35 -11.63 -5.34 -13.32
C LEU A 35 -11.91 -3.88 -12.94
N SER A 36 -12.58 -3.13 -13.81
CA SER A 36 -13.00 -1.75 -13.52
C SER A 36 -13.96 -1.70 -12.31
N LYS A 37 -14.97 -2.59 -12.27
CA LYS A 37 -15.89 -2.70 -11.13
C LYS A 37 -15.20 -3.07 -9.82
N ASN A 38 -14.20 -3.95 -9.88
CA ASN A 38 -13.46 -4.45 -8.72
C ASN A 38 -12.14 -3.69 -8.47
N ARG A 39 -11.96 -2.52 -9.12
CA ARG A 39 -10.77 -1.67 -8.96
C ARG A 39 -10.39 -1.38 -7.49
N PRO A 40 -11.31 -1.08 -6.56
CA PRO A 40 -10.91 -0.74 -5.20
C PRO A 40 -10.46 -1.92 -4.34
N GLN A 41 -10.69 -3.17 -4.78
CA GLN A 41 -10.27 -4.40 -4.10
C GLN A 41 -8.83 -4.79 -4.44
N PHE A 42 -8.28 -4.30 -5.56
CA PHE A 42 -6.89 -4.53 -5.90
C PHE A 42 -5.98 -3.59 -5.12
N ALA A 43 -4.83 -4.11 -4.69
CA ALA A 43 -3.77 -3.30 -4.11
C ALA A 43 -3.14 -2.43 -5.21
N ILE A 44 -3.64 -1.21 -5.36
CA ILE A 44 -3.05 -0.22 -6.27
C ILE A 44 -1.94 0.49 -5.49
N VAL A 45 -0.76 0.63 -6.12
CA VAL A 45 0.47 1.21 -5.54
C VAL A 45 0.26 2.54 -4.80
N LYS A 46 -0.77 3.31 -5.17
CA LYS A 46 -1.08 4.64 -4.62
C LYS A 46 -2.11 4.65 -3.48
N LYS A 47 -2.77 3.52 -3.19
CA LYS A 47 -3.79 3.45 -2.15
C LYS A 47 -3.18 2.82 -0.90
N THR A 48 -3.31 3.51 0.22
CA THR A 48 -2.84 3.02 1.52
C THR A 48 -3.41 1.62 1.79
N LEU A 49 -2.57 0.75 2.38
CA LEU A 49 -3.05 -0.55 2.85
C LEU A 49 -4.20 -0.28 3.84
N GLY A 50 -5.38 -0.82 3.54
CA GLY A 50 -6.60 -0.44 4.23
C GLY A 50 -6.49 -0.68 5.73
N LYS A 51 -6.40 0.39 6.53
CA LYS A 51 -6.55 0.32 7.99
C LYS A 51 -7.97 -0.17 8.29
N ARG A 52 -8.11 -1.43 8.71
CA ARG A 52 -9.36 -1.89 9.34
C ARG A 52 -9.44 -1.25 10.72
N ARG A 53 -10.48 -0.46 10.95
CA ARG A 53 -10.64 0.35 12.17
C ARG A 53 -10.88 -0.49 13.43
N ASP A 54 -11.21 -1.76 13.29
CA ASP A 54 -11.71 -2.60 14.39
C ASP A 54 -10.73 -3.74 14.76
N HIS A 55 -9.46 -3.63 14.34
CA HIS A 55 -8.40 -4.60 14.66
C HIS A 55 -7.18 -3.93 15.31
N ASP A 56 -7.42 -2.93 16.15
CA ASP A 56 -6.36 -2.37 16.97
C ASP A 56 -5.89 -3.39 18.01
N ILE A 57 -4.58 -3.50 18.21
CA ILE A 57 -3.97 -4.46 19.13
C ILE A 57 -3.52 -3.71 20.38
N GLU A 58 -4.00 -4.15 21.53
CA GLU A 58 -3.48 -3.71 22.83
C GLU A 58 -2.35 -4.65 23.26
N LEU A 59 -1.17 -4.06 23.50
CA LEU A 59 0.01 -4.79 23.97
C LEU A 59 0.25 -4.43 25.44
N TYR A 60 0.18 -5.43 26.30
CA TYR A 60 0.47 -5.30 27.73
C TYR A 60 1.88 -5.83 28.01
N LEU A 61 2.65 -5.09 28.82
CA LEU A 61 3.95 -5.54 29.29
C LEU A 61 3.77 -6.26 30.63
N ASP A 62 4.36 -7.44 30.76
CA ASP A 62 4.40 -8.20 32.02
C ASP A 62 5.39 -7.61 33.05
N VAL A 63 5.93 -6.42 32.78
CA VAL A 63 6.93 -5.75 33.61
C VAL A 63 6.45 -4.37 34.01
N GLU A 64 6.62 -4.05 35.29
CA GLU A 64 6.36 -2.72 35.82
C GLU A 64 7.56 -1.78 35.57
N ARG A 65 7.34 -0.47 35.71
CA ARG A 65 8.43 0.51 35.59
C ARG A 65 9.48 0.28 36.69
N PRO A 66 10.78 0.53 36.43
CA PRO A 66 11.33 1.14 35.21
C PRO A 66 11.44 0.16 34.03
N CYS A 67 11.26 0.67 32.81
CA CYS A 67 11.40 -0.10 31.58
C CYS A 67 12.78 -0.78 31.50
N PRO A 68 12.89 -1.97 30.89
CA PRO A 68 14.16 -2.65 30.70
C PRO A 68 15.23 -1.73 30.07
N PRO A 69 16.47 -1.68 30.60
CA PRO A 69 17.53 -0.80 30.10
C PRO A 69 17.82 -0.96 28.59
N ILE A 70 17.52 -2.14 28.03
CA ILE A 70 17.67 -2.42 26.60
C ILE A 70 16.82 -1.50 25.71
N LEU A 71 15.65 -1.06 26.19
CA LEU A 71 14.75 -0.18 25.45
C LEU A 71 15.26 1.27 25.39
N GLY A 72 16.18 1.66 26.29
CA GLY A 72 16.78 2.99 26.32
C GLY A 72 18.07 3.13 25.53
N ARG A 73 18.52 2.05 24.85
CA ARG A 73 19.79 2.08 24.10
C ARG A 73 19.64 2.92 22.82
N PRO A 74 20.67 3.70 22.45
CA PRO A 74 20.66 4.40 21.17
C PRO A 74 20.62 3.38 20.01
N PRO A 75 20.04 3.76 18.86
CA PRO A 75 20.05 2.90 17.69
C PRO A 75 21.49 2.61 17.26
N TYR A 76 21.70 1.39 16.76
CA TYR A 76 23.02 0.98 16.27
C TYR A 76 23.45 1.87 15.09
N PRO A 77 24.74 2.26 14.99
CA PRO A 77 25.22 3.08 13.89
C PRO A 77 25.02 2.36 12.55
N SER A 78 24.43 3.07 11.59
CA SER A 78 24.23 2.60 10.23
C SER A 78 25.17 3.32 9.27
N SER A 79 25.63 2.63 8.22
CA SER A 79 26.39 3.25 7.14
C SER A 79 25.54 4.31 6.40
N LEU A 80 26.22 5.27 5.76
CA LEU A 80 25.56 6.34 5.01
C LEU A 80 24.69 5.79 3.88
N GLU A 81 25.17 4.78 3.16
CA GLU A 81 24.44 4.13 2.07
C GLU A 81 23.19 3.41 2.58
N ALA A 82 23.31 2.67 3.68
CA ALA A 82 22.18 2.00 4.29
C ALA A 82 21.12 2.98 4.79
N ARG A 83 21.53 4.14 5.35
CA ARG A 83 20.61 5.21 5.74
C ARG A 83 19.83 5.75 4.54
N LYS A 84 20.51 6.12 3.45
CA LYS A 84 19.86 6.64 2.23
C LYS A 84 18.85 5.67 1.65
N LYS A 85 19.18 4.38 1.60
CA LYS A 85 18.27 3.34 1.11
C LYS A 85 17.05 3.19 2.02
N SER A 86 17.25 3.23 3.34
CA SER A 86 16.19 3.08 4.32
C SER A 86 15.25 4.29 4.35
N GLU A 87 15.80 5.49 4.16
CA GLU A 87 15.05 6.75 4.17
C GLU A 87 13.94 6.77 3.11
N LYS A 88 14.20 6.22 1.91
CA LYS A 88 13.17 6.06 0.88
C LYS A 88 11.96 5.26 1.40
N HIS A 89 12.22 4.11 2.02
CA HIS A 89 11.14 3.24 2.53
C HIS A 89 10.46 3.82 3.77
N ILE A 90 11.20 4.52 4.62
CA ILE A 90 10.63 5.24 5.77
C ILE A 90 9.64 6.29 5.28
N ASN A 91 10.00 7.07 4.26
CA ASN A 91 9.11 8.08 3.68
C ASN A 91 7.86 7.46 3.05
N GLU A 92 8.01 6.36 2.30
CA GLU A 92 6.86 5.61 1.77
C GLU A 92 5.91 5.13 2.88
N LEU A 93 6.45 4.64 4.01
CA LEU A 93 5.65 4.19 5.15
C LEU A 93 4.98 5.34 5.93
N LEU A 94 5.61 6.52 5.97
CA LEU A 94 5.02 7.73 6.54
C LEU A 94 3.85 8.24 5.69
N ASP A 95 4.03 8.30 4.36
CA ASP A 95 2.99 8.71 3.41
C ASP A 95 1.78 7.77 3.46
N MET A 96 2.02 6.48 3.74
CA MET A 96 0.97 5.48 3.94
C MET A 96 0.33 5.50 5.33
N GLU A 97 0.78 6.36 6.24
CA GLU A 97 0.35 6.44 7.65
C GLU A 97 0.52 5.12 8.43
N VAL A 98 1.44 4.26 7.99
CA VAL A 98 1.78 2.99 8.67
C VAL A 98 2.64 3.25 9.90
N ILE A 99 3.58 4.20 9.79
CA ILE A 99 4.39 4.69 10.90
C ILE A 99 4.13 6.19 11.11
N ARG A 100 4.38 6.68 12.32
CA ARG A 100 4.25 8.11 12.65
C ARG A 100 5.36 8.56 13.59
N LYS A 101 5.64 9.85 13.58
CA LYS A 101 6.49 10.48 14.60
C LYS A 101 5.73 10.51 15.93
N ILE A 102 6.38 10.06 17.00
CA ILE A 102 5.88 10.07 18.39
C ILE A 102 6.70 11.08 19.18
#